data_AF-A0A1V5VGK5-F1
#
_entry.id   AF-A0A1V5VGK5-F1
#
_cell.length_a   1.000
_cell.length_b   1.000
_cell.length_c   1.000
_cell.angle_alpha   90.00
_cell.angle_beta   90.00
_cell.angle_gamma   90.00
#
_symmetry.space_group_name_H-M   'P 1'
#
loop_
_entity.id
_entity.type
_entity.pdbx_description
1 polymer ?
#
loop_
_entity_poly.entity_id
_entity_poly.type
_entity_poly.pdbx_seq_one_letter_code
_entity_poly.pdbx_strand_id
1 'polypeptide(L)'
;MVGEKPVKNRISARLVCAIASVAFVISICAISLPTSIDEFKTEPEVRIGIIQKASSARLKFAGSYRIHKSGVAEPIRTGSGETIQVELYTVRLKQMPTRFRVSLGQFRSFEQAEFTLKSIGAKPGEAVIAQPKQWSIWHGPYNTLADAQQKLEQLQAKGYMNTRIEPESSDIPVLTLYAPDGSLIHLGSEPVFFYPSDGKFIVNGREYRGNVEVALDAYGSFSVINRVKVEDYLFSVLPREMPALSHPEALKAQAIIARSYLLKNLHRHKIDGFNLCSTTDCQVYGGIGDEAPTAIDAVRQTRGMALSNAGQIVNALFHSTCGGRTAAYTDVWHGDDLPYLISVDDGTSMKDKDLSSRDKVKKFLELNSANCHSSKYFRWDKSYTHEQLLSLLKLTIPEFTNNPELKINELRSVSVLSYSKSGRAQQLKISTDQGDFIFDKDTIRWVLGSLKSTMFIIDSEGKGNSRRYDIKGAGWGHGLGLCQIGAMKMARDGVVYDKILAHYYPGSKIVKLWK
;
A
#
# COMPACT_ATOMS: atom_id res chain seq x y z
N MET A 1 -1.96 12.82 46.84
CA MET A 1 -1.26 13.88 46.09
C MET A 1 0.24 13.64 46.21
N VAL A 2 0.79 12.88 45.28
CA VAL A 2 2.23 12.61 45.18
C VAL A 2 2.64 13.14 43.81
N GLY A 3 3.50 14.16 43.80
CA GLY A 3 3.92 14.84 42.60
C GLY A 3 4.96 14.03 41.84
N GLU A 4 4.65 13.66 40.60
CA GLU A 4 5.63 13.21 39.62
C GLU A 4 6.43 14.42 39.13
N LYS A 5 7.74 14.43 39.40
CA LYS A 5 8.68 15.35 38.75
C LYS A 5 9.11 14.74 37.41
N PRO A 6 9.09 15.50 36.30
CA PRO A 6 9.69 15.04 35.06
C PRO A 6 11.22 15.08 35.19
N VAL A 7 11.86 13.92 35.04
CA VAL A 7 13.32 13.80 34.98
C VAL A 7 13.80 14.42 33.66
N LYS A 8 14.24 15.69 33.70
CA LYS A 8 14.98 16.33 32.60
C LYS A 8 16.41 15.80 32.59
N ASN A 9 16.66 14.69 31.89
CA ASN A 9 18.03 14.24 31.64
C ASN A 9 18.64 15.06 30.50
N ARG A 10 19.61 15.90 30.86
CA ARG A 10 20.46 16.64 29.92
C ARG A 10 21.36 15.66 29.19
N ILE A 11 21.18 15.54 27.88
CA ILE A 11 22.14 14.91 26.97
C ILE A 11 23.45 15.70 27.07
N SER A 12 24.57 15.04 27.38
CA SER A 12 25.87 15.70 27.54
C SER A 12 26.38 16.24 26.19
N ALA A 13 27.05 17.39 26.22
CA ALA A 13 27.59 18.05 25.02
C ALA A 13 28.58 17.16 24.23
N ARG A 14 29.17 16.14 24.86
CA ARG A 14 30.03 15.14 24.19
C ARG A 14 29.25 14.18 23.29
N LEU A 15 28.00 13.85 23.61
CA LEU A 15 27.14 13.01 22.75
C LEU A 15 26.68 13.78 21.52
N VAL A 16 26.42 15.09 21.65
CA VAL A 16 26.05 15.98 20.53
C VAL A 16 27.18 16.07 19.49
N CYS A 17 28.45 16.11 19.91
CA CYS A 17 29.59 16.10 18.98
C CYS A 17 29.78 14.75 18.25
N ALA A 18 29.47 13.61 18.89
CA ALA A 18 29.55 12.30 18.23
C ALA A 18 28.38 12.04 17.27
N ILE A 19 27.22 12.69 17.48
CA ILE A 19 26.03 12.60 16.61
C ILE A 19 26.16 13.52 15.38
N ALA A 20 26.90 14.64 15.48
CA ALA A 20 27.02 15.64 14.41
C ALA A 20 27.88 15.21 13.20
N SER A 21 28.57 14.06 13.27
CA SER A 21 29.37 13.53 12.15
C SER A 21 28.57 12.72 11.13
N VAL A 22 27.26 12.53 11.35
CA VAL A 22 26.42 11.70 10.49
C VAL A 22 25.80 12.56 9.40
N ALA A 23 26.47 12.63 8.24
CA ALA A 23 25.76 12.94 7.01
C ALA A 23 24.67 11.87 6.84
N PHE A 24 23.41 12.29 6.75
CA PHE A 24 22.26 11.44 6.43
C PHE A 24 22.40 10.97 4.97
N VAL A 25 23.38 10.10 4.72
CA VAL A 25 23.48 9.35 3.49
C VAL A 25 22.66 8.11 3.77
N ILE A 26 21.37 8.16 3.43
CA ILE A 26 20.66 6.93 3.12
C ILE A 26 21.46 6.34 1.96
N SER A 27 22.39 5.45 2.28
CA SER A 27 23.11 4.69 1.27
C SER A 27 22.06 3.80 0.64
N ILE A 28 21.42 4.33 -0.40
CA ILE A 28 20.57 3.56 -1.30
C ILE A 28 21.55 2.68 -2.05
N CYS A 29 22.01 1.61 -1.40
CA CYS A 29 22.65 0.52 -2.10
C CYS A 29 21.64 0.12 -3.17
N ALA A 30 22.04 0.26 -4.43
CA ALA A 30 21.23 -0.14 -5.57
C ALA A 30 21.19 -1.67 -5.59
N ILE A 31 20.46 -2.25 -4.64
CA ILE A 31 20.05 -3.64 -4.68
C ILE A 31 19.06 -3.68 -5.85
N SER A 32 19.52 -4.16 -6.99
CA SER A 32 18.65 -4.57 -8.09
C SER A 32 17.68 -5.58 -7.49
N LEU A 33 16.40 -5.23 -7.47
CA LEU A 33 15.41 -6.13 -6.91
C LEU A 33 15.18 -7.29 -7.88
N PRO A 34 15.10 -8.51 -7.35
CA PRO A 34 14.88 -9.66 -8.17
C PRO A 34 13.53 -9.57 -8.86
N THR A 35 13.58 -9.57 -10.19
CA THR A 35 12.38 -9.56 -11.03
C THR A 35 12.29 -10.84 -11.86
N SER A 36 13.44 -11.47 -12.12
CA SER A 36 13.52 -12.79 -12.74
C SER A 36 13.23 -13.91 -11.73
N ILE A 37 12.57 -14.96 -12.21
CA ILE A 37 12.34 -16.19 -11.45
C ILE A 37 13.66 -16.86 -11.00
N ASP A 38 14.75 -16.68 -11.75
CA ASP A 38 16.04 -17.34 -11.49
C ASP A 38 16.75 -16.83 -10.24
N GLU A 39 16.32 -15.68 -9.72
CA GLU A 39 16.90 -15.03 -8.55
C GLU A 39 16.35 -15.62 -7.23
N PHE A 40 15.26 -16.40 -7.29
CA PHE A 40 14.61 -17.00 -6.12
C PHE A 40 14.89 -18.50 -6.00
N LYS A 41 16.15 -18.91 -5.83
CA LYS A 41 16.51 -20.34 -5.63
C LYS A 41 16.27 -20.86 -4.22
N THR A 42 16.16 -19.96 -3.25
CA THR A 42 15.91 -20.24 -1.84
C THR A 42 14.83 -19.32 -1.31
N GLU A 43 14.08 -19.78 -0.30
CA GLU A 43 13.05 -18.95 0.34
C GLU A 43 13.66 -17.68 0.96
N PRO A 44 13.30 -16.48 0.47
CA PRO A 44 13.83 -15.24 1.01
C PRO A 44 13.21 -14.92 2.37
N GLU A 45 13.94 -14.13 3.14
CA GLU A 45 13.35 -13.41 4.28
C GLU A 45 12.83 -12.06 3.78
N VAL A 46 11.65 -11.66 4.24
CA VAL A 46 11.01 -10.38 3.90
C VAL A 46 10.89 -9.48 5.12
N ARG A 47 10.87 -8.18 4.87
CA ARG A 47 10.80 -7.11 5.86
C ARG A 47 9.42 -6.46 5.79
N ILE A 48 8.57 -6.70 6.80
CA ILE A 48 7.18 -6.22 6.84
C ILE A 48 7.05 -5.10 7.86
N GLY A 49 6.68 -3.89 7.43
CA GLY A 49 6.42 -2.75 8.32
C GLY A 49 5.12 -2.94 9.10
N ILE A 50 5.23 -3.50 10.32
CA ILE A 50 4.09 -3.81 11.19
C ILE A 50 3.63 -2.60 12.03
N ILE A 51 4.55 -1.67 12.32
CA ILE A 51 4.24 -0.32 12.78
C ILE A 51 5.05 0.63 11.91
N GLN A 52 4.40 1.66 11.38
CA GLN A 52 5.01 2.69 10.55
C GLN A 52 4.89 4.03 11.25
N LYS A 53 5.85 4.92 11.05
CA LYS A 53 5.82 6.29 11.56
C LYS A 53 5.60 6.39 13.07
N ALA A 54 6.22 5.49 13.81
CA ALA A 54 6.14 5.44 15.25
C ALA A 54 7.05 6.51 15.88
N SER A 55 6.58 7.07 17.00
CA SER A 55 7.41 7.79 17.96
C SER A 55 7.75 6.93 19.19
N SER A 56 6.96 5.87 19.44
CA SER A 56 7.24 4.86 20.46
C SER A 56 6.65 3.51 20.09
N ALA A 57 7.24 2.44 20.63
CA ALA A 57 6.77 1.07 20.47
C ALA A 57 7.16 0.22 21.70
N ARG A 58 6.37 -0.81 22.00
CA ARG A 58 6.68 -1.80 23.05
C ARG A 58 6.78 -3.19 22.45
N LEU A 59 7.95 -3.80 22.60
CA LEU A 59 8.27 -5.14 22.11
C LEU A 59 8.37 -6.08 23.31
N LYS A 60 7.48 -7.07 23.39
CA LYS A 60 7.48 -8.07 24.45
C LYS A 60 8.02 -9.40 23.93
N PHE A 61 8.90 -10.02 24.72
CA PHE A 61 9.51 -11.31 24.44
C PHE A 61 9.15 -12.29 25.56
N ALA A 62 8.54 -13.43 25.21
CA ALA A 62 8.16 -14.44 26.19
C ALA A 62 9.37 -15.25 26.67
N GLY A 63 10.25 -15.65 25.74
CA GLY A 63 11.51 -16.32 26.03
C GLY A 63 12.71 -15.38 26.10
N SER A 64 13.90 -15.97 25.98
CA SER A 64 15.15 -15.22 25.92
C SER A 64 15.32 -14.49 24.59
N TYR A 65 16.05 -13.37 24.58
CA TYR A 65 16.32 -12.59 23.37
C TYR A 65 17.72 -11.96 23.40
N ARG A 66 18.20 -11.58 22.21
CA ARG A 66 19.42 -10.80 22.01
C ARG A 66 19.12 -9.57 21.16
N ILE A 67 19.69 -8.43 21.53
CA ILE A 67 19.58 -7.16 20.81
C ILE A 67 20.95 -6.84 20.21
N HIS A 68 20.98 -6.53 18.92
CA HIS A 68 22.19 -6.13 18.20
C HIS A 68 21.98 -4.78 17.52
N LYS A 69 23.04 -3.97 17.49
CA LYS A 69 23.09 -2.77 16.65
C LYS A 69 23.73 -3.12 15.31
N SER A 70 23.30 -2.47 14.23
CA SER A 70 23.93 -2.60 12.91
C SER A 70 25.46 -2.41 13.00
N GLY A 71 26.21 -3.30 12.36
CA GLY A 71 27.68 -3.29 12.36
C GLY A 71 28.36 -3.78 13.65
N VAL A 72 27.60 -4.17 14.68
CA VAL A 72 28.14 -4.66 15.96
C VAL A 72 27.86 -6.16 16.10
N ALA A 73 28.92 -6.96 16.17
CA ALA A 73 28.81 -8.41 16.25
C ALA A 73 28.22 -8.89 17.59
N GLU A 74 28.73 -8.34 18.70
CA GLU A 74 28.26 -8.70 20.04
C GLU A 74 26.89 -8.10 20.37
N PRO A 75 26.05 -8.79 21.14
CA PRO A 75 24.77 -8.25 21.56
C PRO A 75 24.98 -7.05 22.49
N ILE A 76 24.27 -5.95 22.22
CA ILE A 76 24.25 -4.78 23.10
C ILE A 76 23.39 -5.01 24.35
N ARG A 77 22.51 -6.02 24.31
CA ARG A 77 21.70 -6.49 25.44
C ARG A 77 21.23 -7.92 25.21
N THR A 78 21.13 -8.67 26.30
CA THR A 78 20.43 -9.96 26.38
C THR A 78 19.44 -9.92 27.53
N GLY A 79 18.34 -10.66 27.44
CA GLY A 79 17.36 -10.76 28.53
C GLY A 79 16.35 -11.87 28.28
N SER A 80 15.34 -12.00 29.16
CA SER A 80 14.30 -13.02 29.03
C SER A 80 13.01 -12.61 29.72
N GLY A 81 11.87 -12.83 29.07
CA GLY A 81 10.55 -12.57 29.68
C GLY A 81 10.23 -11.08 29.90
N GLU A 82 10.84 -10.19 29.10
CA GLU A 82 10.79 -8.74 29.30
C GLU A 82 9.99 -8.01 28.21
N THR A 83 9.61 -6.76 28.50
CA THR A 83 9.11 -5.80 27.50
C THR A 83 10.12 -4.69 27.33
N ILE A 84 10.62 -4.51 26.11
CA ILE A 84 11.50 -3.41 25.74
C ILE A 84 10.67 -2.28 25.13
N GLN A 85 10.81 -1.07 25.68
CA GLN A 85 10.22 0.13 25.11
C GLN A 85 11.25 0.82 24.22
N VAL A 86 10.83 1.17 23.01
CA VAL A 86 11.62 1.95 22.07
C VAL A 86 10.97 3.31 21.93
N GLU A 87 11.76 4.36 22.03
CA GLU A 87 11.28 5.73 21.89
C GLU A 87 12.20 6.53 20.97
N LEU A 88 11.58 7.47 20.28
CA LEU A 88 12.25 8.43 19.44
C LEU A 88 12.50 9.74 20.19
N TYR A 89 13.77 10.15 20.22
CA TYR A 89 14.19 11.45 20.72
C TYR A 89 14.71 12.29 19.58
N THR A 90 14.30 13.55 19.55
CA THR A 90 14.66 14.46 18.47
C THR A 90 15.65 15.50 18.96
N VAL A 91 16.83 15.57 18.33
CA VAL A 91 17.85 16.56 18.65
C VAL A 91 17.79 17.70 17.63
N ARG A 92 17.46 18.90 18.11
CA ARG A 92 17.41 20.11 17.28
C ARG A 92 18.78 20.76 17.17
N LEU A 93 19.35 20.79 15.98
CA LEU A 93 20.57 21.54 15.72
C LEU A 93 20.24 23.01 15.44
N LYS A 94 20.85 23.94 16.18
CA LYS A 94 20.54 25.38 16.11
C LYS A 94 20.97 26.07 14.81
N GLN A 95 21.71 25.39 13.91
CA GLN A 95 22.40 26.03 12.78
C GLN A 95 22.52 25.13 11.52
N MET A 96 21.56 24.24 11.25
CA MET A 96 21.56 23.55 9.95
C MET A 96 20.73 24.32 8.92
N PRO A 97 21.21 24.50 7.68
CA PRO A 97 20.44 25.12 6.62
C PRO A 97 19.22 24.26 6.30
N THR A 98 18.05 24.90 6.21
CA THR A 98 16.81 24.25 5.77
C THR A 98 16.99 23.74 4.34
N ARG A 99 16.76 22.45 4.13
CA ARG A 99 16.63 21.88 2.78
C ARG A 99 15.18 21.89 2.37
N PHE A 100 14.94 21.80 1.07
CA PHE A 100 13.61 21.82 0.49
C PHE A 100 13.43 20.60 -0.40
N ARG A 101 12.22 20.08 -0.50
CA ARG A 101 11.86 19.09 -1.51
C ARG A 101 10.65 19.57 -2.29
N VAL A 102 10.54 19.11 -3.53
CA VAL A 102 9.31 19.28 -4.32
C VAL A 102 8.51 17.99 -4.21
N SER A 103 7.34 18.09 -3.61
CA SER A 103 6.37 17.01 -3.47
C SER A 103 5.41 17.06 -4.65
N LEU A 104 5.26 15.92 -5.33
CA LEU A 104 4.48 15.76 -6.56
C LEU A 104 3.35 14.76 -6.32
N GLY A 105 2.12 15.24 -6.51
CA GLY A 105 0.89 14.45 -6.47
C GLY A 105 0.52 13.89 -5.10
N GLN A 106 -0.73 13.44 -5.00
CA GLN A 106 -1.23 12.52 -3.98
C GLN A 106 -1.87 11.36 -4.74
N PHE A 107 -1.19 10.21 -4.76
CA PHE A 107 -1.60 9.03 -5.50
C PHE A 107 -2.24 8.04 -4.54
N ARG A 108 -3.37 7.46 -4.96
CA ARG A 108 -4.01 6.42 -4.17
C ARG A 108 -3.19 5.13 -4.14
N SER A 109 -2.57 4.80 -5.27
CA SER A 109 -1.89 3.54 -5.52
C SER A 109 -0.41 3.77 -5.76
N PHE A 110 0.40 2.81 -5.34
CA PHE A 110 1.83 2.80 -5.62
C PHE A 110 2.08 2.74 -7.13
N GLU A 111 1.28 1.96 -7.86
CA GLU A 111 1.35 1.79 -9.31
C GLU A 111 1.22 3.12 -10.06
N GLN A 112 0.30 3.98 -9.60
CA GLN A 112 0.15 5.30 -10.20
C GLN A 112 1.34 6.21 -9.88
N ALA A 113 1.85 6.16 -8.65
CA ALA A 113 3.07 6.89 -8.28
C ALA A 113 4.30 6.40 -9.07
N GLU A 114 4.43 5.10 -9.28
CA GLU A 114 5.52 4.48 -10.04
C GLU A 114 5.47 4.88 -11.52
N PHE A 115 4.28 4.83 -12.13
CA PHE A 115 4.08 5.31 -13.49
C PHE A 115 4.45 6.79 -13.62
N THR A 116 3.99 7.63 -12.69
CA THR A 116 4.30 9.07 -12.73
C THR A 116 5.79 9.32 -12.50
N LEU A 117 6.46 8.61 -11.58
CA LEU A 117 7.91 8.73 -11.36
C LEU A 117 8.70 8.38 -12.64
N LYS A 118 8.30 7.31 -13.35
CA LYS A 118 8.90 6.95 -14.64
C LYS A 118 8.65 8.06 -15.69
N SER A 119 7.46 8.64 -15.69
CA SER A 119 7.01 9.61 -16.70
C SER A 119 7.62 11.01 -16.53
N ILE A 120 8.01 11.42 -15.30
CA ILE A 120 8.71 12.71 -15.11
C ILE A 120 10.15 12.67 -15.63
N GLY A 121 10.71 11.48 -15.85
CA GLY A 121 12.07 11.29 -16.36
C GLY A 121 13.16 11.69 -15.37
N ALA A 122 12.92 11.52 -14.06
CA ALA A 122 13.92 11.77 -13.03
C ALA A 122 15.07 10.75 -13.12
N LYS A 123 16.31 11.21 -12.95
CA LYS A 123 17.46 10.28 -12.91
C LYS A 123 17.43 9.46 -11.61
N PRO A 124 18.06 8.27 -11.58
CA PRO A 124 18.19 7.49 -10.36
C PRO A 124 18.73 8.35 -9.20
N GLY A 125 17.97 8.42 -8.11
CA GLY A 125 18.31 9.18 -6.91
C GLY A 125 17.82 10.64 -6.87
N GLU A 126 17.31 11.20 -7.97
CA GLU A 126 16.77 12.58 -7.97
C GLU A 126 15.36 12.66 -7.37
N ALA A 127 14.60 11.58 -7.50
CA ALA A 127 13.25 11.47 -6.96
C ALA A 127 12.95 10.08 -6.42
N VAL A 128 12.04 10.01 -5.47
CA VAL A 128 11.67 8.78 -4.75
C VAL A 128 10.19 8.77 -4.45
N ILE A 129 9.58 7.58 -4.45
CA ILE A 129 8.21 7.39 -3.98
C ILE A 129 8.23 7.30 -2.46
N ALA A 130 7.41 8.10 -1.81
CA ALA A 130 7.19 8.10 -0.37
C ALA A 130 5.69 7.99 -0.07
N GLN A 131 5.33 7.63 1.15
CA GLN A 131 3.94 7.53 1.59
C GLN A 131 3.70 8.31 2.89
N PRO A 132 3.88 9.65 2.95
CA PRO A 132 3.67 10.41 4.20
C PRO A 132 2.23 10.30 4.73
N LYS A 133 1.25 10.40 3.83
CA LYS A 133 -0.18 10.14 4.11
C LYS A 133 -0.74 9.25 3.00
N GLN A 134 -0.78 9.77 1.78
CA GLN A 134 -0.95 9.00 0.56
C GLN A 134 0.41 8.83 -0.14
N TRP A 135 0.45 8.02 -1.21
CA TRP A 135 1.64 7.90 -2.04
C TRP A 135 1.93 9.24 -2.70
N SER A 136 3.19 9.63 -2.74
CA SER A 136 3.66 10.88 -3.31
C SER A 136 5.06 10.67 -3.88
N ILE A 137 5.47 11.53 -4.81
CA ILE A 137 6.83 11.54 -5.32
C ILE A 137 7.55 12.74 -4.72
N TRP A 138 8.67 12.50 -4.06
CA TRP A 138 9.54 13.56 -3.56
C TRP A 138 10.73 13.70 -4.50
N HIS A 139 10.95 14.91 -5.01
CA HIS A 139 12.11 15.28 -5.80
C HIS A 139 13.02 16.21 -4.98
N GLY A 140 14.32 15.94 -4.99
CA GLY A 140 15.32 16.65 -4.20
C GLY A 140 16.09 15.72 -3.25
N PRO A 141 16.69 16.24 -2.16
CA PRO A 141 16.51 17.59 -1.63
C PRO A 141 17.25 18.70 -2.40
N TYR A 142 16.82 19.94 -2.17
CA TYR A 142 17.38 21.20 -2.67
C TYR A 142 17.96 22.01 -1.51
N ASN A 143 19.09 22.68 -1.75
CA ASN A 143 19.75 23.50 -0.72
C ASN A 143 19.14 24.90 -0.60
N THR A 144 18.41 25.36 -1.61
CA THR A 144 17.77 26.68 -1.61
C THR A 144 16.31 26.59 -2.05
N LEU A 145 15.49 27.55 -1.59
CA LEU A 145 14.11 27.67 -2.04
C LEU A 145 14.03 27.99 -3.54
N ALA A 146 15.00 28.73 -4.08
CA ALA A 146 15.05 29.08 -5.49
C ALA A 146 15.22 27.85 -6.40
N ASP A 147 16.10 26.91 -6.04
CA ASP A 147 16.30 25.68 -6.80
C ASP A 147 15.04 24.79 -6.76
N ALA A 148 14.38 24.72 -5.59
CA ALA A 148 13.12 24.00 -5.44
C ALA A 148 11.99 24.64 -6.28
N GLN A 149 11.93 25.98 -6.30
CA GLN A 149 10.97 26.73 -7.12
C GLN A 149 11.19 26.49 -8.61
N GLN A 150 12.44 26.51 -9.07
CA GLN A 150 12.76 26.21 -10.46
C GLN A 150 12.33 24.79 -10.84
N LYS A 151 12.54 23.79 -9.98
CA LYS A 151 12.05 22.42 -10.25
C LYS A 151 10.54 22.36 -10.30
N LEU A 152 9.86 23.01 -9.36
CA LEU A 152 8.39 23.05 -9.32
C LEU A 152 7.83 23.60 -10.64
N GLU A 153 8.37 24.72 -11.12
CA GLU A 153 7.97 25.32 -12.39
C GLU A 153 8.24 24.39 -13.60
N GLN A 154 9.37 23.69 -13.61
CA GLN A 154 9.68 22.69 -14.65
C GLN A 154 8.67 21.53 -14.67
N LEU A 155 8.22 21.06 -13.51
CA LEU A 155 7.23 19.99 -13.41
C LEU A 155 5.84 20.50 -13.86
N GLN A 156 5.44 21.68 -13.43
CA GLN A 156 4.18 22.30 -13.84
C GLN A 156 4.13 22.57 -15.34
N ALA A 157 5.23 23.04 -15.94
CA ALA A 157 5.33 23.22 -17.39
C ALA A 157 5.19 21.90 -18.18
N LYS A 158 5.46 20.75 -17.55
CA LYS A 158 5.22 19.41 -18.12
C LYS A 158 3.80 18.87 -17.83
N GLY A 159 2.92 19.69 -17.27
CA GLY A 159 1.53 19.34 -16.96
C GLY A 159 1.33 18.73 -15.57
N TYR A 160 2.36 18.65 -14.73
CA TYR A 160 2.25 18.14 -13.37
C TYR A 160 1.86 19.26 -12.40
N MET A 161 0.57 19.59 -12.36
CA MET A 161 0.08 20.75 -11.61
C MET A 161 -0.01 20.53 -10.10
N ASN A 162 -0.14 19.28 -9.64
CA ASN A 162 -0.34 18.93 -8.24
C ASN A 162 0.99 18.89 -7.45
N THR A 163 1.82 19.92 -7.59
CA THR A 163 3.16 20.03 -6.98
C THR A 163 3.20 21.08 -5.87
N ARG A 164 4.01 20.86 -4.84
CA ARG A 164 4.29 21.86 -3.78
C ARG A 164 5.71 21.74 -3.24
N ILE A 165 6.25 22.83 -2.70
CA ILE A 165 7.52 22.82 -1.98
C ILE A 165 7.27 22.53 -0.50
N GLU A 166 8.06 21.63 0.06
CA GLU A 166 8.03 21.29 1.49
C GLU A 166 9.42 21.49 2.09
N PRO A 167 9.56 22.19 3.23
CA PRO A 167 10.82 22.24 3.96
C PRO A 167 11.11 20.89 4.62
N GLU A 168 12.36 20.44 4.56
CA GLU A 168 12.84 19.28 5.30
C GLU A 168 13.25 19.68 6.72
N SER A 169 12.93 18.84 7.69
CA SER A 169 13.33 19.07 9.08
C SER A 169 14.85 18.96 9.22
N SER A 170 15.45 19.91 9.94
CA SER A 170 16.84 19.87 10.36
C SER A 170 17.07 19.00 11.61
N ASP A 171 16.00 18.44 12.15
CA ASP A 171 16.05 17.70 13.39
C ASP A 171 16.66 16.30 13.19
N ILE A 172 17.49 15.87 14.14
CA ILE A 172 18.12 14.54 14.11
C ILE A 172 17.31 13.58 14.98
N PRO A 173 16.62 12.59 14.40
CA PRO A 173 15.98 11.52 15.15
C PRO A 173 17.03 10.56 15.75
N VAL A 174 16.88 10.23 17.02
CA VAL A 174 17.74 9.32 17.79
C VAL A 174 16.87 8.27 18.46
N LEU A 175 17.12 7.00 18.13
CA LEU A 175 16.46 5.88 18.78
C LEU A 175 17.05 5.62 20.18
N THR A 176 16.18 5.40 21.15
CA THR A 176 16.56 5.04 22.53
C THR A 176 15.77 3.82 22.99
N LEU A 177 16.47 2.85 23.60
CA LEU A 177 15.86 1.71 24.27
C LEU A 177 15.73 1.96 25.77
N TYR A 178 14.57 1.59 26.29
CA TYR A 178 14.24 1.55 27.71
C TYR A 178 13.97 0.10 28.07
N ALA A 179 14.83 -0.48 28.90
CA ALA A 179 14.64 -1.82 29.43
C ALA A 179 13.96 -1.78 30.81
N PRO A 180 13.28 -2.88 31.23
CA PRO A 180 12.58 -2.93 32.53
C PRO A 180 13.49 -2.73 33.75
N ASP A 181 14.78 -3.05 33.63
CA ASP A 181 15.78 -2.83 34.67
C ASP A 181 16.20 -1.36 34.84
N GLY A 182 15.58 -0.45 34.09
CA GLY A 182 15.88 0.98 34.09
C GLY A 182 17.08 1.38 33.21
N SER A 183 17.71 0.43 32.51
CA SER A 183 18.80 0.75 31.59
C SER A 183 18.32 1.51 30.35
N LEU A 184 19.13 2.48 29.95
CA LEU A 184 18.91 3.39 28.83
C LEU A 184 20.03 3.20 27.81
N ILE A 185 19.68 2.84 26.57
CA ILE A 185 20.65 2.63 25.50
C ILE A 185 20.33 3.55 24.33
N HIS A 186 21.19 4.53 24.08
CA HIS A 186 21.10 5.39 22.90
C HIS A 186 21.67 4.67 21.68
N LEU A 187 20.82 4.41 20.69
CA LEU A 187 21.16 3.60 19.52
C LEU A 187 21.72 4.46 18.38
N GLY A 188 21.41 5.75 18.36
CA GLY A 188 21.73 6.65 17.24
C GLY A 188 20.70 6.51 16.12
N SER A 189 21.16 6.60 14.87
CA SER A 189 20.34 6.52 13.66
C SER A 189 20.34 5.14 12.98
N GLU A 190 21.18 4.22 13.48
CA GLU A 190 21.36 2.90 12.87
C GLU A 190 20.22 1.93 13.23
N PRO A 191 19.89 0.98 12.34
CA PRO A 191 18.94 -0.08 12.64
C PRO A 191 19.35 -0.94 13.83
N VAL A 192 18.35 -1.43 14.56
CA VAL A 192 18.50 -2.31 15.72
C VAL A 192 17.69 -3.58 15.53
N PHE A 193 18.33 -4.71 15.82
CA PHE A 193 17.81 -6.04 15.56
C PHE A 193 17.55 -6.78 16.86
N PHE A 194 16.38 -7.40 16.97
CA PHE A 194 15.97 -8.20 18.11
C PHE A 194 15.77 -9.65 17.65
N TYR A 195 16.49 -10.57 18.29
CA TYR A 195 16.48 -11.99 17.99
C TYR A 195 15.89 -12.77 19.17
N PRO A 196 14.57 -13.06 19.17
CA PRO A 196 13.96 -13.96 20.13
C PRO A 196 14.41 -15.40 19.91
N SER A 197 14.77 -16.10 20.98
CA SER A 197 15.23 -17.49 20.95
C SER A 197 14.18 -18.49 20.48
N ASP A 198 12.90 -18.22 20.76
CA ASP A 198 11.75 -19.02 20.31
C ASP A 198 11.20 -18.57 18.96
N GLY A 199 11.83 -17.57 18.33
CA GLY A 199 11.40 -17.00 17.06
C GLY A 199 10.06 -16.27 17.15
N LYS A 200 9.69 -15.72 18.31
CA LYS A 200 8.42 -15.00 18.50
C LYS A 200 8.58 -13.71 19.29
N PHE A 201 7.72 -12.75 19.00
CA PHE A 201 7.62 -11.51 19.77
C PHE A 201 6.20 -10.96 19.72
N ILE A 202 5.87 -10.10 20.69
CA ILE A 202 4.56 -9.48 20.82
C ILE A 202 4.70 -7.97 20.68
N VAL A 203 3.86 -7.37 19.84
CA VAL A 203 3.73 -5.91 19.72
C VAL A 203 2.27 -5.55 19.50
N ASN A 204 1.80 -4.48 20.16
CA ASN A 204 0.39 -4.06 20.14
C ASN A 204 -0.60 -5.20 20.45
N GLY A 205 -0.22 -6.10 21.36
CA GLY A 205 -1.04 -7.25 21.77
C GLY A 205 -1.12 -8.40 20.76
N ARG A 206 -0.39 -8.33 19.64
CA ARG A 206 -0.33 -9.37 18.61
C ARG A 206 1.01 -10.09 18.65
N GLU A 207 0.99 -11.41 18.57
CA GLU A 207 2.19 -12.25 18.49
C GLU A 207 2.59 -12.47 17.02
N TYR A 208 3.88 -12.39 16.72
CA TYR A 208 4.45 -12.55 15.38
C TYR A 208 5.59 -13.56 15.38
N ARG A 209 5.82 -14.21 14.24
CA ARG A 209 6.97 -15.10 13.99
C ARG A 209 8.18 -14.29 13.53
N GLY A 210 9.37 -14.85 13.74
CA GLY A 210 10.63 -14.33 13.24
C GLY A 210 11.25 -13.28 14.15
N ASN A 211 12.03 -12.40 13.54
CA ASN A 211 12.83 -11.39 14.24
C ASN A 211 12.22 -9.99 14.08
N VAL A 212 12.69 -9.06 14.91
CA VAL A 212 12.30 -7.64 14.83
C VAL A 212 13.49 -6.82 14.38
N GLU A 213 13.22 -5.87 13.50
CA GLU A 213 14.10 -4.76 13.19
C GLU A 213 13.39 -3.45 13.53
N VAL A 214 14.11 -2.53 14.15
CA VAL A 214 13.65 -1.15 14.36
C VAL A 214 14.60 -0.22 13.64
N ALA A 215 14.07 0.57 12.70
CA ALA A 215 14.85 1.47 11.87
C ALA A 215 14.12 2.80 11.67
N LEU A 216 14.88 3.88 11.56
CA LEU A 216 14.34 5.18 11.20
C LEU A 216 13.72 5.14 9.81
N ASP A 217 12.62 5.88 9.63
CA ASP A 217 11.96 6.04 8.34
C ASP A 217 12.26 7.43 7.72
N ALA A 218 11.74 7.65 6.50
CA ALA A 218 11.97 8.87 5.75
C ALA A 218 11.20 10.10 6.28
N TYR A 219 10.42 9.96 7.35
CA TYR A 219 9.52 11.00 7.88
C TYR A 219 10.02 11.59 9.20
N GLY A 220 11.22 11.20 9.65
CA GLY A 220 11.74 11.58 10.96
C GLY A 220 11.07 10.82 12.10
N SER A 221 10.54 9.63 11.81
CA SER A 221 9.99 8.67 12.76
C SER A 221 10.71 7.32 12.64
N PHE A 222 10.19 6.24 13.22
CA PHE A 222 10.72 4.90 13.00
C PHE A 222 9.65 3.89 12.64
N SER A 223 10.08 2.80 12.00
CA SER A 223 9.24 1.63 11.74
C SER A 223 9.67 0.46 12.62
N VAL A 224 8.68 -0.30 13.09
CA VAL A 224 8.89 -1.65 13.62
C VAL A 224 8.65 -2.61 12.46
N ILE A 225 9.69 -3.36 12.12
CA ILE A 225 9.77 -4.21 10.93
C ILE A 225 9.87 -5.65 11.40
N ASN A 226 8.95 -6.50 10.95
CA ASN A 226 9.05 -7.94 11.15
C ASN A 226 9.90 -8.55 10.03
N ARG A 227 11.00 -9.21 10.42
CA ARG A 227 11.83 -10.03 9.55
C ARG A 227 11.38 -11.48 9.63
N VAL A 228 10.77 -11.97 8.56
CA VAL A 228 10.06 -13.26 8.53
C VAL A 228 10.23 -13.97 7.19
N LYS A 229 10.17 -15.29 7.19
CA LYS A 229 10.18 -16.10 5.97
C LYS A 229 8.87 -15.95 5.21
N VAL A 230 8.93 -16.03 3.87
CA VAL A 230 7.75 -15.82 2.99
C VAL A 230 6.60 -16.74 3.36
N GLU A 231 6.86 -18.02 3.61
CA GLU A 231 5.81 -19.00 3.87
C GLU A 231 5.16 -18.76 5.25
N ASP A 232 5.97 -18.41 6.26
CA ASP A 232 5.48 -18.04 7.60
C ASP A 232 4.62 -16.77 7.56
N TYR A 233 5.01 -15.78 6.76
CA TYR A 233 4.22 -14.58 6.52
C TYR A 233 2.85 -14.91 5.92
N LEU A 234 2.80 -15.82 4.94
CA LEU A 234 1.57 -16.19 4.24
C LEU A 234 0.57 -16.94 5.12
N PHE A 235 1.01 -17.61 6.20
CA PHE A 235 0.08 -18.25 7.15
C PHE A 235 -0.91 -17.26 7.78
N SER A 236 -0.47 -16.02 8.00
CA SER A 236 -1.29 -14.95 8.59
C SER A 236 -2.02 -14.11 7.54
N VAL A 237 -1.42 -13.91 6.36
CA VAL A 237 -2.06 -13.15 5.27
C VAL A 237 -3.26 -13.91 4.71
N LEU A 238 -3.13 -15.21 4.47
CA LEU A 238 -4.11 -15.95 3.70
C LEU A 238 -5.52 -15.91 4.32
N PRO A 239 -5.73 -16.12 5.63
CA PRO A 239 -7.05 -16.03 6.28
C PRO A 239 -7.66 -14.63 6.29
N ARG A 240 -6.83 -13.59 6.17
CA ARG A 240 -7.28 -12.19 6.10
C ARG A 240 -7.77 -11.81 4.71
N GLU A 241 -7.25 -12.47 3.67
CA GLU A 241 -7.66 -12.24 2.28
C GLU A 241 -8.83 -13.12 1.85
N MET A 242 -8.85 -14.38 2.29
CA MET A 242 -9.91 -15.33 1.97
C MET A 242 -10.35 -16.08 3.23
N PRO A 243 -11.68 -16.26 3.48
CA PRO A 243 -12.14 -16.94 4.68
C PRO A 243 -11.50 -18.33 4.83
N ALA A 244 -11.04 -18.66 6.04
CA ALA A 244 -10.31 -19.92 6.30
C ALA A 244 -11.09 -21.20 5.95
N LEU A 245 -12.43 -21.15 5.99
CA LEU A 245 -13.31 -22.27 5.63
C LEU A 245 -13.61 -22.36 4.12
N SER A 246 -12.91 -21.58 3.29
CA SER A 246 -13.05 -21.65 1.84
C SER A 246 -12.53 -22.97 1.30
N HIS A 247 -13.00 -23.34 0.10
CA HIS A 247 -12.58 -24.58 -0.54
C HIS A 247 -11.04 -24.63 -0.70
N PRO A 248 -10.36 -25.77 -0.44
CA PRO A 248 -8.90 -25.86 -0.47
C PRO A 248 -8.27 -25.36 -1.77
N GLU A 249 -8.91 -25.61 -2.91
CA GLU A 249 -8.45 -25.14 -4.22
C GLU A 249 -8.48 -23.61 -4.36
N ALA A 250 -9.45 -22.93 -3.75
CA ALA A 250 -9.48 -21.47 -3.72
C ALA A 250 -8.36 -20.91 -2.79
N LEU A 251 -8.14 -21.57 -1.64
CA LEU A 251 -7.05 -21.20 -0.73
C LEU A 251 -5.67 -21.39 -1.37
N LYS A 252 -5.46 -22.48 -2.13
CA LYS A 252 -4.23 -22.72 -2.90
C LYS A 252 -4.01 -21.64 -3.96
N ALA A 253 -5.06 -21.29 -4.72
CA ALA A 253 -4.99 -20.21 -5.70
C ALA A 253 -4.61 -18.87 -5.03
N GLN A 254 -5.27 -18.55 -3.90
CA GLN A 254 -4.97 -17.34 -3.13
C GLN A 254 -3.55 -17.34 -2.54
N ALA A 255 -3.03 -18.49 -2.09
CA ALA A 255 -1.66 -18.61 -1.58
C ALA A 255 -0.61 -18.31 -2.67
N ILE A 256 -0.79 -18.85 -3.87
CA ILE A 256 0.12 -18.63 -5.02
C ILE A 256 0.14 -17.15 -5.42
N ILE A 257 -1.02 -16.50 -5.52
CA ILE A 257 -1.07 -15.07 -5.91
C ILE A 257 -0.57 -14.17 -4.79
N ALA A 258 -0.85 -14.49 -3.53
CA ALA A 258 -0.33 -13.72 -2.39
C ALA A 258 1.20 -13.75 -2.36
N ARG A 259 1.80 -14.93 -2.62
CA ARG A 259 3.25 -15.08 -2.78
C ARG A 259 3.79 -14.28 -3.97
N SER A 260 3.15 -14.39 -5.13
CA SER A 260 3.55 -13.69 -6.35
C SER A 260 3.50 -12.17 -6.17
N TYR A 261 2.44 -11.66 -5.54
CA TYR A 261 2.29 -10.25 -5.20
C TYR A 261 3.41 -9.79 -4.26
N LEU A 262 3.67 -10.52 -3.17
CA LEU A 262 4.76 -10.20 -2.24
C LEU A 262 6.10 -10.05 -2.95
N LEU A 263 6.49 -11.07 -3.72
CA LEU A 263 7.78 -11.10 -4.40
C LEU A 263 7.91 -10.00 -5.47
N LYS A 264 6.82 -9.71 -6.19
CA LYS A 264 6.82 -8.65 -7.21
C LYS A 264 6.91 -7.25 -6.62
N ASN A 265 6.51 -7.06 -5.36
CA ASN A 265 6.31 -5.75 -4.75
C ASN A 265 7.28 -5.43 -3.59
N LEU A 266 8.44 -6.11 -3.54
CA LEU A 266 9.44 -5.91 -2.48
C LEU A 266 10.04 -4.48 -2.43
N HIS A 267 9.83 -3.64 -3.45
CA HIS A 267 10.29 -2.24 -3.49
C HIS A 267 9.34 -1.22 -2.86
N ARG A 268 8.07 -1.54 -2.59
CA ARG A 268 7.05 -0.50 -2.37
C ARG A 268 7.42 0.52 -1.30
N HIS A 269 8.06 0.07 -0.23
CA HIS A 269 8.48 0.90 0.90
C HIS A 269 9.99 1.03 1.03
N LYS A 270 10.71 1.01 -0.09
CA LYS A 270 12.18 1.09 -0.11
C LYS A 270 12.72 2.31 0.66
N ILE A 271 12.05 3.46 0.57
CA ILE A 271 12.46 4.68 1.29
C ILE A 271 12.28 4.56 2.81
N ASP A 272 11.33 3.73 3.26
CA ASP A 272 11.04 3.49 4.67
C ASP A 272 11.86 2.31 5.24
N GLY A 273 12.67 1.66 4.40
CA GLY A 273 13.53 0.56 4.79
C GLY A 273 12.84 -0.79 4.91
N PHE A 274 11.61 -0.98 4.43
CA PHE A 274 10.93 -2.29 4.43
C PHE A 274 10.31 -2.63 3.07
N ASN A 275 9.81 -3.85 2.91
CA ASN A 275 9.26 -4.34 1.65
C ASN A 275 7.77 -3.98 1.51
N LEU A 276 6.94 -4.48 2.42
CA LEU A 276 5.48 -4.26 2.43
C LEU A 276 4.97 -3.83 3.81
N CYS A 277 3.88 -3.09 3.80
CA CYS A 277 3.08 -2.75 4.98
C CYS A 277 2.17 -3.91 5.43
N SER A 278 1.71 -3.89 6.68
CA SER A 278 0.78 -4.88 7.25
C SER A 278 -0.72 -4.55 7.06
N THR A 279 -1.04 -3.54 6.26
CA THR A 279 -2.40 -3.02 6.06
C THR A 279 -2.94 -3.33 4.66
N THR A 280 -4.18 -2.92 4.39
CA THR A 280 -4.85 -3.10 3.09
C THR A 280 -4.20 -2.34 1.93
N ASP A 281 -3.24 -1.43 2.19
CA ASP A 281 -2.46 -0.81 1.11
C ASP A 281 -1.43 -1.79 0.51
N CYS A 282 -1.14 -2.88 1.21
CA CYS A 282 -0.31 -3.99 0.78
C CYS A 282 -1.09 -5.30 0.96
N GLN A 283 -0.80 -6.07 2.01
CA GLN A 283 -1.56 -7.27 2.40
C GLN A 283 -1.75 -7.25 3.91
N VAL A 284 -2.94 -7.64 4.37
CA VAL A 284 -3.25 -7.60 5.81
C VAL A 284 -2.48 -8.70 6.52
N TYR A 285 -1.54 -8.31 7.38
CA TYR A 285 -0.68 -9.22 8.14
C TYR A 285 -0.84 -8.96 9.62
N GLY A 286 -1.52 -9.86 10.33
CA GLY A 286 -1.92 -9.63 11.72
C GLY A 286 -1.30 -10.56 12.75
N GLY A 287 -0.30 -11.36 12.35
CA GLY A 287 0.47 -12.25 13.21
C GLY A 287 -0.14 -13.63 13.39
N ILE A 288 0.40 -14.38 14.36
CA ILE A 288 0.09 -15.80 14.63
C ILE A 288 -1.38 -16.01 14.97
N GLY A 289 -2.02 -15.05 15.66
CA GLY A 289 -3.42 -15.15 16.06
C GLY A 289 -4.42 -15.19 14.90
N ASP A 290 -4.00 -14.85 13.69
CA ASP A 290 -4.83 -14.91 12.48
C ASP A 290 -4.61 -16.18 11.66
N GLU A 291 -3.65 -17.03 12.03
CA GLU A 291 -3.36 -18.27 11.31
C GLU A 291 -4.52 -19.28 11.43
N ALA A 292 -4.75 -20.03 10.36
CA ALA A 292 -5.76 -21.10 10.35
C ALA A 292 -5.17 -22.39 9.76
N PRO A 293 -5.47 -23.59 10.31
CA PRO A 293 -4.92 -24.85 9.80
C PRO A 293 -5.12 -25.08 8.31
N THR A 294 -6.33 -24.82 7.78
CA THR A 294 -6.66 -24.95 6.36
C THR A 294 -5.83 -24.01 5.47
N ALA A 295 -5.57 -22.80 5.95
CA ALA A 295 -4.72 -21.83 5.26
C ALA A 295 -3.24 -22.24 5.29
N ILE A 296 -2.74 -22.70 6.45
CA ILE A 296 -1.40 -23.25 6.59
C ILE A 296 -1.19 -24.42 5.62
N ASP A 297 -2.15 -25.33 5.53
CA ASP A 297 -2.07 -26.48 4.63
C ASP A 297 -2.05 -26.06 3.16
N ALA A 298 -2.86 -25.06 2.77
CA ALA A 298 -2.84 -24.52 1.41
C ALA A 298 -1.50 -23.84 1.06
N VAL A 299 -0.93 -23.07 2.00
CA VAL A 299 0.40 -22.45 1.85
C VAL A 299 1.47 -23.54 1.70
N ARG A 300 1.47 -24.56 2.55
CA ARG A 300 2.42 -25.68 2.49
C ARG A 300 2.33 -26.48 1.20
N GLN A 301 1.11 -26.82 0.75
CA GLN A 301 0.91 -27.56 -0.50
C GLN A 301 1.33 -26.76 -1.74
N THR A 302 1.34 -25.43 -1.64
CA THR A 302 1.77 -24.51 -2.71
C THR A 302 3.10 -23.84 -2.41
N ARG A 303 3.90 -24.40 -1.50
CA ARG A 303 5.17 -23.81 -1.06
C ARG A 303 6.04 -23.43 -2.26
N GLY A 304 6.56 -22.21 -2.28
CA GLY A 304 7.41 -21.72 -3.37
C GLY A 304 6.75 -21.66 -4.76
N MET A 305 5.44 -21.89 -4.89
CA MET A 305 4.74 -21.71 -6.16
C MET A 305 4.34 -20.25 -6.35
N ALA A 306 4.66 -19.70 -7.52
CA ALA A 306 4.31 -18.34 -7.93
C ALA A 306 3.83 -18.32 -9.39
N LEU A 307 3.19 -17.21 -9.80
CA LEU A 307 2.84 -16.97 -11.19
C LEU A 307 3.97 -16.25 -11.92
N SER A 308 4.31 -16.75 -13.10
CA SER A 308 5.23 -16.13 -14.02
C SER A 308 4.61 -15.89 -15.39
N ASN A 309 4.98 -14.79 -16.02
CA ASN A 309 4.69 -14.50 -17.41
C ASN A 309 6.00 -14.01 -18.06
N ALA A 310 6.38 -14.62 -19.19
CA ALA A 310 7.63 -14.32 -19.89
C ALA A 310 8.90 -14.34 -18.99
N GLY A 311 8.99 -15.29 -18.05
CA GLY A 311 10.15 -15.45 -17.14
C GLY A 311 10.20 -14.44 -15.99
N GLN A 312 9.22 -13.55 -15.88
CA GLN A 312 9.11 -12.54 -14.82
C GLN A 312 8.01 -12.93 -13.85
N ILE A 313 8.15 -12.58 -12.56
CA ILE A 313 7.06 -12.77 -11.60
C ILE A 313 5.91 -11.80 -11.94
N VAL A 314 4.69 -12.34 -11.97
CA VAL A 314 3.47 -11.59 -12.23
C VAL A 314 3.10 -10.72 -11.04
N ASN A 315 2.70 -9.47 -11.28
CA ASN A 315 1.99 -8.67 -10.29
C ASN A 315 0.57 -9.25 -10.10
N ALA A 316 0.45 -10.27 -9.24
CA ALA A 316 -0.76 -11.07 -9.09
C ALA A 316 -1.80 -10.36 -8.21
N LEU A 317 -2.34 -9.25 -8.72
CA LEU A 317 -3.37 -8.44 -8.06
C LEU A 317 -4.68 -9.23 -7.92
N PHE A 318 -5.42 -8.98 -6.86
CA PHE A 318 -6.69 -9.64 -6.59
C PHE A 318 -7.63 -8.71 -5.84
N HIS A 319 -8.92 -9.00 -5.87
CA HIS A 319 -9.94 -8.16 -5.24
C HIS A 319 -11.13 -8.99 -4.79
N SER A 320 -11.99 -8.40 -3.95
CA SER A 320 -13.14 -9.12 -3.39
C SER A 320 -14.12 -9.60 -4.46
N THR A 321 -14.74 -8.67 -5.18
CA THR A 321 -15.87 -8.99 -6.08
C THR A 321 -15.70 -8.21 -7.39
N CYS A 322 -15.72 -8.87 -8.54
CA CYS A 322 -15.49 -8.21 -9.83
C CYS A 322 -16.76 -7.54 -10.40
N GLY A 323 -17.94 -7.95 -9.93
CA GLY A 323 -19.22 -7.48 -10.49
C GLY A 323 -19.63 -8.22 -11.77
N GLY A 324 -19.02 -9.37 -12.06
CA GLY A 324 -19.23 -10.19 -13.26
C GLY A 324 -18.13 -10.06 -14.30
N ARG A 325 -17.23 -9.08 -14.20
CA ARG A 325 -16.11 -8.92 -15.14
C ARG A 325 -14.90 -8.25 -14.51
N THR A 326 -13.71 -8.81 -14.72
CA THR A 326 -12.45 -8.19 -14.24
C THR A 326 -12.06 -6.98 -15.10
N ALA A 327 -11.06 -6.23 -14.66
CA ALA A 327 -10.48 -5.08 -15.34
C ALA A 327 -9.23 -5.47 -16.10
N ALA A 328 -8.92 -4.76 -17.19
CA ALA A 328 -7.56 -4.67 -17.68
C ALA A 328 -6.73 -3.71 -16.80
N TYR A 329 -5.41 -3.88 -16.75
CA TYR A 329 -4.49 -2.99 -16.01
C TYR A 329 -4.74 -1.51 -16.34
N THR A 330 -4.83 -1.22 -17.64
CA THR A 330 -5.04 0.12 -18.18
C THR A 330 -6.43 0.69 -17.93
N ASP A 331 -7.40 -0.10 -17.46
CA ASP A 331 -8.70 0.40 -17.01
C ASP A 331 -8.64 1.02 -15.60
N VAL A 332 -7.60 0.73 -14.82
CA VAL A 332 -7.49 1.09 -13.41
C VAL A 332 -6.32 2.04 -13.15
N TRP A 333 -5.18 1.81 -13.81
CA TRP A 333 -3.98 2.64 -13.65
C TRP A 333 -3.39 3.03 -14.99
N HIS A 334 -2.56 4.06 -14.99
CA HIS A 334 -1.76 4.41 -16.16
C HIS A 334 -0.54 3.48 -16.27
N GLY A 335 -0.11 3.19 -17.49
CA GLY A 335 1.02 2.32 -17.79
C GLY A 335 0.79 1.47 -19.02
N ASP A 336 1.76 0.60 -19.28
CA ASP A 336 1.73 -0.33 -20.41
C ASP A 336 0.73 -1.46 -20.15
N ASP A 337 0.18 -2.03 -21.23
CA ASP A 337 -0.70 -3.20 -21.11
C ASP A 337 0.06 -4.39 -20.52
N LEU A 338 -0.58 -5.07 -19.56
CA LEU A 338 -0.05 -6.29 -18.97
C LEU A 338 -0.87 -7.48 -19.50
N PRO A 339 -0.28 -8.40 -20.28
CA PRO A 339 -1.03 -9.43 -21.01
C PRO A 339 -1.76 -10.42 -20.09
N TYR A 340 -1.33 -10.52 -18.84
CA TYR A 340 -1.91 -11.37 -17.80
C TYR A 340 -2.89 -10.61 -16.87
N LEU A 341 -3.06 -9.29 -17.01
CA LEU A 341 -4.05 -8.50 -16.29
C LEU A 341 -4.99 -7.85 -17.30
N ILE A 342 -5.81 -8.68 -17.92
CA ILE A 342 -6.85 -8.29 -18.87
C ILE A 342 -8.24 -8.54 -18.30
N SER A 343 -9.25 -7.94 -18.94
CA SER A 343 -10.64 -8.13 -18.59
C SER A 343 -11.16 -9.50 -19.04
N VAL A 344 -11.52 -10.36 -18.09
CA VAL A 344 -12.13 -11.68 -18.29
C VAL A 344 -13.56 -11.70 -17.75
N ASP A 345 -14.42 -12.49 -18.40
CA ASP A 345 -15.79 -12.74 -17.95
C ASP A 345 -15.78 -13.66 -16.72
N ASP A 346 -16.47 -13.28 -15.65
CA ASP A 346 -16.56 -14.09 -14.42
C ASP A 346 -17.90 -14.82 -14.36
N GLY A 347 -18.27 -15.52 -15.44
CA GLY A 347 -19.45 -16.37 -15.50
C GLY A 347 -20.77 -15.62 -15.78
N THR A 348 -20.73 -14.44 -16.42
CA THR A 348 -21.97 -13.74 -16.83
C THR A 348 -22.56 -14.29 -18.12
N SER A 349 -21.77 -15.05 -18.89
CA SER A 349 -22.15 -15.57 -20.21
C SER A 349 -22.49 -14.47 -21.24
N MET A 350 -22.16 -13.20 -20.95
CA MET A 350 -22.40 -12.09 -21.86
C MET A 350 -21.44 -12.14 -23.06
N LYS A 351 -22.01 -12.05 -24.27
CA LYS A 351 -21.24 -12.08 -25.51
C LYS A 351 -20.55 -10.75 -25.83
N ASP A 352 -21.21 -9.62 -25.55
CA ASP A 352 -20.62 -8.30 -25.78
C ASP A 352 -19.53 -8.05 -24.73
N LYS A 353 -18.28 -7.97 -25.18
CA LYS A 353 -17.12 -7.74 -24.30
C LYS A 353 -16.78 -6.26 -24.15
N ASP A 354 -17.44 -5.39 -24.92
CA ASP A 354 -17.16 -3.97 -24.94
C ASP A 354 -18.27 -3.20 -24.22
N LEU A 355 -17.97 -2.71 -23.03
CA LEU A 355 -18.86 -1.90 -22.19
C LEU A 355 -18.47 -0.42 -22.19
N SER A 356 -17.83 0.09 -23.25
CA SER A 356 -17.27 1.45 -23.30
C SER A 356 -18.29 2.60 -23.41
N SER A 357 -19.56 2.39 -23.04
CA SER A 357 -20.57 3.45 -23.00
C SER A 357 -21.50 3.29 -21.80
N ARG A 358 -22.08 4.43 -21.36
CA ARG A 358 -23.00 4.45 -20.20
C ARG A 358 -24.16 3.47 -20.37
N ASP A 359 -24.78 3.40 -21.55
CA ASP A 359 -25.93 2.53 -21.79
C ASP A 359 -25.56 1.05 -21.78
N LYS A 360 -24.34 0.71 -22.24
CA LYS A 360 -23.83 -0.67 -22.15
C LYS A 360 -23.54 -1.05 -20.71
N VAL A 361 -22.93 -0.15 -19.93
CA VAL A 361 -22.73 -0.37 -18.48
C VAL A 361 -24.08 -0.51 -17.78
N LYS A 362 -25.06 0.35 -18.08
CA LYS A 362 -26.41 0.26 -17.51
C LYS A 362 -27.05 -1.11 -17.75
N LYS A 363 -27.02 -1.61 -19.00
CA LYS A 363 -27.49 -2.97 -19.34
C LYS A 363 -26.70 -4.06 -18.62
N PHE A 364 -25.39 -3.92 -18.50
CA PHE A 364 -24.56 -4.88 -17.76
C PHE A 364 -24.94 -4.94 -16.27
N LEU A 365 -25.26 -3.81 -15.66
CA LEU A 365 -25.69 -3.73 -14.26
C LEU A 365 -27.04 -4.42 -14.01
N GLU A 366 -27.86 -4.64 -15.04
CA GLU A 366 -29.12 -5.40 -14.96
C GLU A 366 -28.92 -6.91 -14.90
N LEU A 367 -27.74 -7.42 -15.26
CA LEU A 367 -27.42 -8.86 -15.17
C LEU A 367 -27.40 -9.33 -13.71
N ASN A 368 -27.98 -10.50 -13.47
CA ASN A 368 -28.10 -11.09 -12.13
C ASN A 368 -27.45 -12.48 -12.01
N SER A 369 -26.43 -12.76 -12.82
CA SER A 369 -25.71 -14.03 -12.83
C SER A 369 -24.22 -13.82 -13.10
N ALA A 370 -23.38 -14.40 -12.25
CA ALA A 370 -21.92 -14.42 -12.31
C ALA A 370 -21.39 -15.41 -11.25
N ASN A 371 -20.13 -15.83 -11.33
CA ASN A 371 -19.50 -16.61 -10.26
C ASN A 371 -19.48 -15.83 -8.95
N CYS A 372 -19.27 -14.51 -9.01
CA CYS A 372 -19.28 -13.64 -7.83
C CYS A 372 -20.68 -13.16 -7.40
N HIS A 373 -21.77 -13.71 -7.95
CA HIS A 373 -23.15 -13.27 -7.71
C HIS A 373 -23.57 -13.31 -6.23
N SER A 374 -23.09 -14.30 -5.48
CA SER A 374 -23.40 -14.44 -4.05
C SER A 374 -22.83 -13.32 -3.17
N SER A 375 -22.00 -12.42 -3.73
CA SER A 375 -21.49 -11.27 -3.01
C SER A 375 -22.55 -10.21 -2.82
N LYS A 376 -22.70 -9.68 -1.60
CA LYS A 376 -23.51 -8.48 -1.34
C LYS A 376 -23.01 -7.22 -2.08
N TYR A 377 -21.80 -7.28 -2.65
CA TYR A 377 -21.24 -6.20 -3.46
C TYR A 377 -21.29 -6.51 -4.96
N PHE A 378 -21.95 -7.60 -5.37
CA PHE A 378 -22.11 -7.92 -6.79
C PHE A 378 -22.79 -6.78 -7.54
N ARG A 379 -23.83 -6.19 -6.95
CA ARG A 379 -24.45 -4.91 -7.31
C ARG A 379 -24.58 -4.05 -6.06
N TRP A 380 -24.51 -2.74 -6.20
CA TRP A 380 -24.68 -1.80 -5.10
C TRP A 380 -25.20 -0.45 -5.61
N ASP A 381 -25.88 0.26 -4.73
CA ASP A 381 -26.40 1.61 -4.98
C ASP A 381 -25.84 2.57 -3.92
N LYS A 382 -25.64 3.83 -4.31
CA LYS A 382 -25.27 4.92 -3.41
C LYS A 382 -25.90 6.22 -3.90
N SER A 383 -26.51 6.97 -2.99
CA SER A 383 -27.17 8.23 -3.33
C SER A 383 -26.62 9.37 -2.49
N TYR A 384 -26.58 10.57 -3.08
CA TYR A 384 -26.23 11.81 -2.41
C TYR A 384 -27.29 12.87 -2.68
N THR A 385 -27.66 13.63 -1.65
CA THR A 385 -28.22 14.97 -1.87
C THR A 385 -27.13 15.91 -2.40
N HIS A 386 -27.53 17.02 -3.02
CA HIS A 386 -26.61 18.07 -3.44
C HIS A 386 -25.67 18.51 -2.30
N GLU A 387 -26.22 18.78 -1.13
CA GLU A 387 -25.48 19.25 0.04
C GLU A 387 -24.46 18.21 0.55
N GLN A 388 -24.86 16.94 0.60
CA GLN A 388 -23.96 15.85 1.01
C GLN A 388 -22.78 15.70 0.05
N LEU A 389 -23.04 15.75 -1.26
CA LEU A 389 -21.98 15.63 -2.25
C LEU A 389 -21.06 16.86 -2.24
N LEU A 390 -21.62 18.07 -2.15
CA LEU A 390 -20.81 19.30 -2.04
C LEU A 390 -19.92 19.28 -0.79
N SER A 391 -20.44 18.85 0.36
CA SER A 391 -19.68 18.76 1.61
C SER A 391 -18.52 17.75 1.52
N LEU A 392 -18.75 16.62 0.85
CA LEU A 392 -17.71 15.65 0.55
C LEU A 392 -16.63 16.24 -0.37
N LEU A 393 -17.03 16.89 -1.46
CA LEU A 393 -16.11 17.43 -2.47
C LEU A 393 -15.27 18.60 -1.96
N LYS A 394 -15.80 19.39 -1.01
CA LYS A 394 -15.03 20.39 -0.26
C LYS A 394 -13.83 19.80 0.49
N LEU A 395 -13.89 18.52 0.86
CA LEU A 395 -12.79 17.82 1.52
C LEU A 395 -11.88 17.11 0.51
N THR A 396 -12.48 16.38 -0.45
CA THR A 396 -11.72 15.48 -1.32
C THR A 396 -11.03 16.18 -2.47
N ILE A 397 -11.61 17.21 -3.09
CA ILE A 397 -10.97 17.90 -4.23
C ILE A 397 -9.67 18.60 -3.80
N PRO A 398 -9.63 19.40 -2.71
CA PRO A 398 -8.37 19.97 -2.22
C PRO A 398 -7.29 18.92 -1.93
N GLU A 399 -7.66 17.77 -1.38
CA GLU A 399 -6.75 16.65 -1.10
C GLU A 399 -6.14 16.09 -2.39
N PHE A 400 -6.96 15.70 -3.36
CA PHE A 400 -6.49 15.04 -4.60
C PHE A 400 -5.88 16.01 -5.62
N THR A 401 -6.12 17.32 -5.49
CA THR A 401 -5.43 18.37 -6.26
C THR A 401 -4.17 18.89 -5.57
N ASN A 402 -3.85 18.38 -4.36
CA ASN A 402 -2.74 18.86 -3.54
C ASN A 402 -2.79 20.39 -3.29
N ASN A 403 -4.00 20.95 -3.18
CA ASN A 403 -4.27 22.38 -3.01
C ASN A 403 -5.14 22.64 -1.77
N PRO A 404 -4.53 22.74 -0.56
CA PRO A 404 -5.28 22.91 0.69
C PRO A 404 -5.99 24.28 0.82
N GLU A 405 -5.65 25.25 -0.03
CA GLU A 405 -6.26 26.59 -0.01
C GLU A 405 -7.52 26.68 -0.88
N LEU A 406 -7.77 25.67 -1.72
CA LEU A 406 -8.92 25.62 -2.61
C LEU A 406 -10.24 25.58 -1.84
N LYS A 407 -11.11 26.56 -2.10
CA LYS A 407 -12.44 26.68 -1.49
C LYS A 407 -13.54 26.57 -2.54
N ILE A 408 -14.29 25.47 -2.48
CA ILE A 408 -15.43 25.21 -3.37
C ILE A 408 -16.72 25.61 -2.65
N ASN A 409 -17.56 26.41 -3.29
CA ASN A 409 -18.83 26.86 -2.69
C ASN A 409 -20.06 26.35 -3.44
N GLU A 410 -19.92 25.99 -4.72
CA GLU A 410 -21.02 25.57 -5.58
C GLU A 410 -20.68 24.29 -6.33
N LEU A 411 -21.62 23.34 -6.38
CA LEU A 411 -21.52 22.16 -7.25
C LEU A 411 -22.48 22.30 -8.44
N ARG A 412 -21.93 22.43 -9.65
CA ARG A 412 -22.72 22.64 -10.87
C ARG A 412 -23.11 21.36 -11.57
N SER A 413 -22.19 20.40 -11.70
CA SER A 413 -22.50 19.08 -12.30
C SER A 413 -21.45 18.02 -11.95
N VAL A 414 -21.86 16.76 -12.06
CA VAL A 414 -20.98 15.58 -11.96
C VAL A 414 -21.34 14.63 -13.09
N SER A 415 -20.36 14.22 -13.90
CA SER A 415 -20.60 13.32 -15.03
C SER A 415 -19.39 12.42 -15.31
N VAL A 416 -19.65 11.19 -15.72
CA VAL A 416 -18.61 10.29 -16.25
C VAL A 416 -18.44 10.61 -17.74
N LEU A 417 -17.23 10.97 -18.15
CA LEU A 417 -16.95 11.35 -19.54
C LEU A 417 -16.69 10.13 -20.43
N SER A 418 -16.10 9.07 -19.87
CA SER A 418 -15.70 7.89 -20.65
C SER A 418 -15.67 6.63 -19.81
N TYR A 419 -15.85 5.48 -20.47
CA TYR A 419 -15.82 4.15 -19.88
C TYR A 419 -14.80 3.27 -20.61
N SER A 420 -14.16 2.37 -19.89
CA SER A 420 -13.31 1.35 -20.49
C SER A 420 -14.13 0.27 -21.18
N LYS A 421 -13.47 -0.57 -21.98
CA LYS A 421 -14.10 -1.78 -22.55
C LYS A 421 -14.63 -2.73 -21.48
N SER A 422 -14.08 -2.71 -20.26
CA SER A 422 -14.61 -3.49 -19.15
C SER A 422 -15.75 -2.80 -18.38
N GLY A 423 -16.13 -1.58 -18.75
CA GLY A 423 -17.27 -0.86 -18.16
C GLY A 423 -16.92 -0.02 -16.94
N ARG A 424 -15.63 0.27 -16.71
CA ARG A 424 -15.17 1.11 -15.61
C ARG A 424 -15.09 2.56 -16.04
N ALA A 425 -15.65 3.46 -15.24
CA ALA A 425 -15.48 4.91 -15.41
C ALA A 425 -13.98 5.24 -15.51
N GLN A 426 -13.58 5.87 -16.60
CA GLN A 426 -12.19 6.26 -16.86
C GLN A 426 -11.92 7.70 -16.46
N GLN A 427 -12.89 8.59 -16.68
CA GLN A 427 -12.77 10.00 -16.34
C GLN A 427 -14.08 10.51 -15.73
N LEU A 428 -13.98 11.19 -14.60
CA LEU A 428 -15.08 11.86 -13.92
C LEU A 428 -14.84 13.36 -13.97
N LYS A 429 -15.78 14.09 -14.55
CA LYS A 429 -15.80 15.56 -14.53
C LYS A 429 -16.69 16.06 -13.41
N ILE A 430 -16.16 16.97 -12.60
CA ILE A 430 -16.87 17.70 -11.55
C ILE A 430 -16.74 19.19 -11.86
N SER A 431 -17.86 19.85 -12.15
CA SER A 431 -17.90 21.29 -12.42
C SER A 431 -18.33 22.05 -11.16
N THR A 432 -17.58 23.07 -10.77
CA THR A 432 -17.84 23.90 -9.58
C THR A 432 -17.76 25.40 -9.90
N ASP A 433 -17.90 26.25 -8.88
CA ASP A 433 -17.59 27.68 -8.96
C ASP A 433 -16.11 27.98 -9.23
N GLN A 434 -15.22 27.04 -8.90
CA GLN A 434 -13.77 27.16 -9.09
C GLN A 434 -13.27 26.57 -10.42
N GLY A 435 -14.19 26.12 -11.29
CA GLY A 435 -13.88 25.54 -12.59
C GLY A 435 -14.18 24.05 -12.66
N ASP A 436 -13.60 23.41 -13.67
CA ASP A 436 -13.78 21.98 -13.94
C ASP A 436 -12.62 21.17 -13.38
N PHE A 437 -12.94 20.13 -12.59
CA PHE A 437 -11.99 19.16 -12.10
C PHE A 437 -12.23 17.83 -12.80
N ILE A 438 -11.15 17.24 -13.35
CA ILE A 438 -11.19 15.93 -13.99
C ILE A 438 -10.38 14.97 -13.14
N PHE A 439 -11.02 13.89 -12.71
CA PHE A 439 -10.40 12.81 -11.96
C PHE A 439 -10.42 11.54 -12.80
N ASP A 440 -9.28 10.87 -12.88
CA ASP A 440 -9.10 9.71 -13.73
C ASP A 440 -9.00 8.41 -12.91
N LYS A 441 -9.53 7.33 -13.48
CA LYS A 441 -9.39 5.94 -13.05
C LYS A 441 -9.63 5.68 -11.55
N ASP A 442 -8.67 5.09 -10.82
CA ASP A 442 -8.85 4.66 -9.44
C ASP A 442 -9.17 5.81 -8.47
N THR A 443 -8.71 7.04 -8.77
CA THR A 443 -8.97 8.25 -7.99
C THR A 443 -10.46 8.60 -7.94
N ILE A 444 -11.23 8.27 -8.99
CA ILE A 444 -12.68 8.51 -9.10
C ILE A 444 -13.43 7.95 -7.89
N ARG A 445 -13.03 6.77 -7.41
CA ARG A 445 -13.70 6.12 -6.26
C ARG A 445 -13.57 6.94 -4.99
N TRP A 446 -12.43 7.59 -4.81
CA TRP A 446 -12.07 8.26 -3.56
C TRP A 446 -12.61 9.67 -3.51
N VAL A 447 -12.56 10.41 -4.63
CA VAL A 447 -13.16 11.75 -4.69
C VAL A 447 -14.67 11.71 -4.42
N LEU A 448 -15.34 10.62 -4.82
CA LEU A 448 -16.74 10.32 -4.51
C LEU A 448 -16.92 9.51 -3.21
N GLY A 449 -16.03 9.67 -2.23
CA GLY A 449 -16.25 9.18 -0.87
C GLY A 449 -16.17 7.65 -0.76
N SER A 450 -15.12 7.08 -1.33
CA SER A 450 -14.78 5.64 -1.29
C SER A 450 -15.87 4.73 -1.86
N LEU A 451 -16.21 4.91 -3.14
CA LEU A 451 -17.06 3.96 -3.88
C LEU A 451 -16.48 2.55 -3.86
N LYS A 452 -17.35 1.54 -3.99
CA LYS A 452 -16.92 0.13 -3.94
C LYS A 452 -16.07 -0.27 -5.16
N SER A 453 -16.33 0.28 -6.33
CA SER A 453 -15.54 0.06 -7.55
C SER A 453 -15.67 1.27 -8.50
N THR A 454 -14.92 1.26 -9.60
CA THR A 454 -15.10 2.20 -10.73
C THR A 454 -16.12 1.72 -11.77
N MET A 455 -16.75 0.56 -11.58
CA MET A 455 -17.81 0.06 -12.46
C MET A 455 -19.15 0.57 -11.94
N PHE A 456 -19.56 1.75 -12.41
CA PHE A 456 -20.81 2.38 -12.02
C PHE A 456 -21.34 3.33 -13.09
N ILE A 457 -22.63 3.61 -13.04
CA ILE A 457 -23.25 4.77 -13.69
C ILE A 457 -23.66 5.78 -12.62
N ILE A 458 -23.66 7.07 -12.96
CA ILE A 458 -24.21 8.13 -12.13
C ILE A 458 -25.32 8.83 -12.90
N ASP A 459 -26.45 9.00 -12.23
CA ASP A 459 -27.61 9.75 -12.70
C ASP A 459 -27.84 10.93 -11.76
N SER A 460 -28.38 12.02 -12.31
CA SER A 460 -28.75 13.19 -11.51
C SER A 460 -30.18 13.60 -11.81
N GLU A 461 -30.98 13.75 -10.76
CA GLU A 461 -32.39 14.15 -10.84
C GLU A 461 -32.60 15.46 -10.07
N GLY A 462 -33.48 16.34 -10.56
CA GLY A 462 -33.75 17.65 -9.95
C GLY A 462 -32.78 18.77 -10.35
N LYS A 463 -32.99 19.97 -9.76
CA LYS A 463 -32.25 21.21 -10.10
C LYS A 463 -31.76 21.95 -8.86
N GLY A 464 -30.64 22.64 -8.98
CA GLY A 464 -30.03 23.41 -7.88
C GLY A 464 -29.82 22.55 -6.63
N ASN A 465 -30.23 23.07 -5.48
CA ASN A 465 -30.09 22.40 -4.18
C ASN A 465 -31.00 21.17 -4.01
N SER A 466 -32.07 21.05 -4.80
CA SER A 466 -32.93 19.86 -4.80
C SER A 466 -32.32 18.67 -5.58
N ARG A 467 -31.18 18.88 -6.25
CA ARG A 467 -30.57 17.84 -7.08
C ARG A 467 -30.10 16.67 -6.23
N ARG A 468 -30.41 15.47 -6.69
CA ARG A 468 -29.94 14.19 -6.14
C ARG A 468 -29.03 13.52 -7.16
N TYR A 469 -28.01 12.82 -6.66
CA TYR A 469 -27.08 12.02 -7.46
C TYR A 469 -27.21 10.56 -7.06
N ASP A 470 -27.61 9.72 -8.01
CA ASP A 470 -27.83 8.29 -7.82
C ASP A 470 -26.77 7.49 -8.57
N ILE A 471 -26.02 6.68 -7.82
CA ILE A 471 -24.91 5.89 -8.34
C ILE A 471 -25.30 4.43 -8.22
N LYS A 472 -25.31 3.73 -9.36
CA LYS A 472 -25.50 2.27 -9.42
C LYS A 472 -24.22 1.63 -9.92
N GLY A 473 -23.71 0.64 -9.21
CA GLY A 473 -22.47 -0.01 -9.58
C GLY A 473 -22.39 -1.48 -9.23
N ALA A 474 -21.24 -2.06 -9.55
CA ALA A 474 -20.98 -3.48 -9.40
C ALA A 474 -19.57 -3.78 -8.90
N GLY A 475 -19.44 -4.81 -8.08
CA GLY A 475 -18.16 -5.27 -7.53
C GLY A 475 -17.61 -4.42 -6.38
N TRP A 476 -16.57 -4.93 -5.75
CA TRP A 476 -15.82 -4.28 -4.68
C TRP A 476 -14.32 -4.54 -4.83
N GLY A 477 -13.56 -3.45 -4.95
CA GLY A 477 -12.13 -3.44 -5.21
C GLY A 477 -11.78 -2.84 -6.57
N HIS A 478 -10.51 -2.94 -6.96
CA HIS A 478 -10.01 -2.39 -8.23
C HIS A 478 -10.46 -3.23 -9.44
N GLY A 479 -10.71 -4.53 -9.27
CA GLY A 479 -11.21 -5.40 -10.33
C GLY A 479 -10.13 -6.12 -11.15
N LEU A 480 -8.85 -5.91 -10.84
CA LEU A 480 -7.72 -6.53 -11.54
C LEU A 480 -7.49 -7.95 -11.02
N GLY A 481 -7.12 -8.86 -11.94
CA GLY A 481 -6.76 -10.23 -11.64
C GLY A 481 -7.88 -11.02 -10.96
N LEU A 482 -7.53 -11.82 -9.95
CA LEU A 482 -8.44 -12.77 -9.33
C LEU A 482 -9.58 -12.11 -8.56
N CYS A 483 -10.82 -12.52 -8.87
CA CYS A 483 -11.99 -12.22 -8.05
C CYS A 483 -12.12 -13.28 -6.95
N GLN A 484 -12.01 -12.89 -5.67
CA GLN A 484 -12.03 -13.82 -4.54
C GLN A 484 -13.35 -14.60 -4.45
N ILE A 485 -14.50 -13.91 -4.56
CA ILE A 485 -15.81 -14.59 -4.53
C ILE A 485 -15.98 -15.51 -5.74
N GLY A 486 -15.55 -15.06 -6.92
CA GLY A 486 -15.60 -15.86 -8.14
C GLY A 486 -14.75 -17.13 -8.05
N ALA A 487 -13.49 -17.00 -7.59
CA ALA A 487 -12.59 -18.13 -7.36
C ALA A 487 -13.15 -19.13 -6.34
N MET A 488 -13.77 -18.65 -5.24
CA MET A 488 -14.43 -19.52 -4.27
C MET A 488 -15.60 -20.29 -4.89
N LYS A 489 -16.39 -19.66 -5.77
CA LYS A 489 -17.48 -20.34 -6.49
C LYS A 489 -16.93 -21.38 -7.47
N MET A 490 -15.94 -21.00 -8.30
CA MET A 490 -15.28 -21.92 -9.23
C MET A 490 -14.73 -23.16 -8.50
N ALA A 491 -14.08 -22.96 -7.35
CA ALA A 491 -13.56 -24.06 -6.54
C ALA A 491 -14.66 -24.98 -6.00
N ARG A 492 -15.79 -24.42 -5.54
CA ARG A 492 -16.97 -25.20 -5.12
C ARG A 492 -17.60 -25.99 -6.27
N ASP A 493 -17.48 -25.50 -7.50
CA ASP A 493 -17.93 -26.19 -8.72
C ASP A 493 -16.91 -27.25 -9.22
N GLY A 494 -15.85 -27.52 -8.45
CA GLY A 494 -14.85 -28.53 -8.76
C GLY A 494 -13.68 -28.04 -9.63
N VAL A 495 -13.56 -26.73 -9.88
CA VAL A 495 -12.42 -26.18 -10.62
C VAL A 495 -11.19 -26.12 -9.70
N VAL A 496 -10.11 -26.76 -10.12
CA VAL A 496 -8.83 -26.81 -9.38
C VAL A 496 -8.01 -25.52 -9.52
N TYR A 497 -7.09 -25.29 -8.58
CA TYR A 497 -6.40 -23.99 -8.39
C TYR A 497 -5.65 -23.51 -9.64
N ASP A 498 -5.03 -24.39 -10.40
CA ASP A 498 -4.29 -24.04 -11.62
C ASP A 498 -5.21 -23.52 -12.72
N LYS A 499 -6.41 -24.09 -12.85
CA LYS A 499 -7.44 -23.63 -13.79
C LYS A 499 -8.10 -22.33 -13.33
N ILE A 500 -8.31 -22.15 -12.02
CA ILE A 500 -8.75 -20.86 -11.45
C ILE A 500 -7.74 -19.77 -11.81
N LEU A 501 -6.45 -20.01 -11.59
CA LEU A 501 -5.40 -19.03 -11.88
C LEU A 501 -5.24 -18.78 -13.38
N ALA A 502 -5.32 -19.81 -14.22
CA ALA A 502 -5.27 -19.66 -15.67
C ALA A 502 -6.45 -18.82 -16.22
N HIS A 503 -7.62 -18.87 -15.57
CA HIS A 503 -8.77 -18.05 -15.91
C HIS A 503 -8.52 -16.56 -15.62
N TYR A 504 -8.05 -16.23 -14.41
CA TYR A 504 -7.89 -14.83 -13.98
C TYR A 504 -6.56 -14.18 -14.41
N TYR A 505 -5.54 -14.97 -14.73
CA TYR A 505 -4.23 -14.50 -15.20
C TYR A 505 -3.83 -15.20 -16.51
N PRO A 506 -4.56 -14.95 -17.60
CA PRO A 506 -4.34 -15.66 -18.86
C PRO A 506 -2.90 -15.49 -19.36
N GLY A 507 -2.35 -16.57 -19.91
CA GLY A 507 -0.95 -16.62 -20.37
C GLY A 507 0.11 -16.70 -19.26
N SER A 508 -0.27 -16.63 -17.98
CA SER A 508 0.64 -16.91 -16.87
C SER A 508 0.80 -18.40 -16.63
N LYS A 509 1.96 -18.80 -16.08
CA LYS A 509 2.28 -20.17 -15.70
C LYS A 509 2.62 -20.22 -14.22
N ILE A 510 2.26 -21.31 -13.56
CA ILE A 510 2.75 -21.59 -12.21
C ILE A 510 4.18 -22.10 -12.32
N VAL A 511 5.08 -21.48 -11.59
CA VAL A 511 6.50 -21.86 -11.47
C VAL A 511 6.81 -22.18 -10.02
N LYS A 512 7.74 -23.10 -9.80
CA LYS A 512 8.26 -23.47 -8.47
C LYS A 512 9.61 -22.79 -8.29
N LEU A 513 9.67 -21.79 -7.41
CA LEU A 513 10.85 -20.98 -7.13
C LEU A 513 11.80 -21.70 -6.17
N TRP A 514 11.27 -22.19 -5.04
CA TRP A 514 12.01 -22.97 -4.05
C TRP A 514 11.23 -24.21 -3.60
N LYS A 515 11.96 -25.15 -2.99
CA LYS A 515 11.38 -26.41 -2.50
C LYS A 515 10.53 -26.21 -1.25
#